data_AF-A0A6B3N285-F1
#
_entry.id   AF-A0A6B3N285-F1
#
_cell.length_a   1.000
_cell.length_b   1.000
_cell.length_c   1.000
_cell.angle_alpha   90.00
_cell.angle_beta   90.00
_cell.angle_gamma   90.00
#
_symmetry.space_group_name_H-M   'P 1'
#
loop_
_entity.id
_entity.type
_entity.pdbx_description
1 polymer ?
#
loop_
_entity_poly.entity_id
_entity_poly.type
_entity_poly.pdbx_seq_one_letter_code
_entity_poly.pdbx_strand_id
1 'polypeptide(L)'
;MIATATRIKHEVKDLSLAPKGKQRIEWAGREMPVLKQIRDRFAQQKPLEGIRLVACCHVTTETAHLAIALKAAGADAVLIASNPLSTQDDVAASLVVDHDISVFAIKGEDNETYHRHVEIALDHKPNIIIDDGSDVTATLVKDRQHQLSDIIGTTEETTTGIVRLRAMFNDGVLTFPAMNVNDADTKHFFDNRYGTGQSTLDGIIRATNVLLAGKNVVVVGYGWCGKGAALRARGLGANVIVTEIDPTKAIEAVMDGFRVMPMAEAAPLGDLFITVTGNKHVIRPEHFEVMKDGAMVCNSGHFDIEIDLKSLGEMATEVKEVRNFTQEYCLKNGKSVVVLGEGRLINLAAAEGHPSAVMDMSFANQALACEYLVKNKGSIEPGLHSIP
;
A
#
# COMPACT_ATOMS: atom_id res chain seq x y z
N MET A 1 17.83 -27.61 -33.90
CA MET A 1 16.70 -27.45 -32.97
C MET A 1 16.72 -26.01 -32.51
N ILE A 2 15.77 -25.19 -32.96
CA ILE A 2 15.58 -23.84 -32.41
C ILE A 2 14.97 -24.09 -31.03
N ALA A 3 15.72 -23.83 -29.96
CA ALA A 3 15.18 -23.87 -28.62
C ALA A 3 14.06 -22.84 -28.56
N THR A 4 12.81 -23.30 -28.55
CA THR A 4 11.65 -22.44 -28.31
C THR A 4 11.85 -21.87 -26.92
N ALA A 5 12.30 -20.62 -26.82
CA ALA A 5 12.44 -19.94 -25.54
C ALA A 5 11.11 -20.09 -24.81
N THR A 6 11.13 -20.72 -23.64
CA THR A 6 9.92 -20.92 -22.84
C THR A 6 9.45 -19.53 -22.42
N ARG A 7 8.42 -19.03 -23.10
CA ARG A 7 7.89 -17.69 -22.83
C ARG A 7 7.31 -17.71 -21.41
N ILE A 8 7.82 -16.84 -20.55
CA ILE A 8 7.35 -16.73 -19.17
C ILE A 8 5.85 -16.44 -19.20
N LYS A 9 5.07 -17.02 -18.29
CA LYS A 9 3.65 -16.68 -18.18
C LYS A 9 3.50 -15.31 -17.53
N HIS A 10 2.67 -14.46 -18.11
CA HIS A 10 2.42 -13.11 -17.60
C HIS A 10 1.04 -12.63 -18.06
N GLU A 11 0.54 -11.61 -17.38
CA GLU A 11 -0.58 -10.80 -17.81
C GLU A 11 -0.33 -9.34 -17.38
N VAL A 12 0.12 -8.55 -18.35
CA VAL A 12 0.45 -7.14 -18.18
C VAL A 12 -0.17 -6.37 -19.35
N LYS A 13 -0.45 -5.09 -19.15
CA LYS A 13 -1.20 -4.28 -20.12
C LYS A 13 -0.56 -4.18 -21.49
N ASP A 14 0.73 -3.87 -21.54
CA ASP A 14 1.46 -3.70 -22.80
C ASP A 14 2.98 -3.87 -22.59
N LEU A 15 3.56 -4.91 -23.20
CA LEU A 15 5.00 -5.19 -23.14
C LEU A 15 5.85 -4.11 -23.83
N SER A 16 5.28 -3.31 -24.74
CA SER A 16 6.00 -2.24 -25.43
C SER A 16 6.46 -1.12 -24.49
N LEU A 17 5.90 -1.06 -23.27
CA LEU A 17 6.25 -0.09 -22.23
C LEU A 17 7.57 -0.42 -21.51
N ALA A 18 8.13 -1.62 -21.70
CA ALA A 18 9.32 -2.09 -20.99
C ALA A 18 10.53 -1.12 -21.04
N PRO A 19 10.89 -0.48 -22.18
CA PRO A 19 12.01 0.46 -22.21
C PRO A 19 11.85 1.64 -21.25
N LYS A 20 10.61 2.15 -21.09
CA LYS A 20 10.30 3.23 -20.13
C LYS A 20 10.37 2.71 -18.69
N GLY A 21 9.79 1.53 -18.45
CA GLY A 21 9.83 0.87 -17.14
C GLY A 21 11.25 0.67 -16.66
N LYS A 22 12.13 0.14 -17.51
CA LYS A 22 13.55 -0.07 -17.22
C LYS A 22 14.25 1.20 -16.74
N GLN A 23 14.08 2.31 -17.47
CA GLN A 23 14.68 3.60 -17.09
C GLN A 23 14.21 4.05 -15.70
N ARG A 24 12.93 3.87 -15.38
CA ARG A 24 12.38 4.24 -14.08
C ARG A 24 12.83 3.30 -12.95
N ILE A 25 12.91 2.00 -13.20
CA ILE A 25 13.46 1.01 -12.26
C ILE A 25 14.93 1.35 -11.96
N GLU A 26 15.73 1.63 -12.97
CA GLU A 26 17.13 2.05 -12.82
C GLU A 26 17.26 3.35 -12.03
N TRP A 27 16.38 4.31 -12.26
CA TRP A 27 16.33 5.57 -11.50
C TRP A 27 16.05 5.34 -10.02
N ALA A 28 14.98 4.60 -9.69
CA ALA A 28 14.60 4.30 -8.32
C ALA A 28 15.73 3.58 -7.55
N GLY A 29 16.43 2.67 -8.22
CA GLY A 29 17.52 1.88 -7.64
C GLY A 29 18.73 2.69 -7.16
N ARG A 30 18.86 3.95 -7.57
CA ARG A 30 19.92 4.86 -7.08
C ARG A 30 19.76 5.19 -5.60
N GLU A 31 18.52 5.19 -5.13
CA GLU A 31 18.12 5.48 -3.75
C GLU A 31 17.78 4.20 -2.98
N MET A 32 18.08 3.01 -3.51
CA MET A 32 17.82 1.72 -2.84
C MET A 32 19.10 0.93 -2.49
N PRO A 33 20.07 1.51 -1.76
CA PRO A 33 21.36 0.88 -1.49
C PRO A 33 21.28 -0.34 -0.54
N VAL A 34 20.30 -0.43 0.35
CA VAL A 34 20.18 -1.53 1.32
C VAL A 34 19.73 -2.80 0.60
N LEU A 35 18.63 -2.73 -0.15
CA LEU A 35 18.11 -3.86 -0.92
C LEU A 35 19.08 -4.27 -2.03
N LYS A 36 19.82 -3.32 -2.62
CA LYS A 36 20.93 -3.64 -3.53
C LYS A 36 22.00 -4.51 -2.85
N GLN A 37 22.42 -4.17 -1.63
CA GLN A 37 23.39 -4.99 -0.89
C GLN A 37 22.85 -6.39 -0.59
N ILE A 38 21.58 -6.50 -0.22
CA ILE A 38 20.91 -7.80 0.02
C ILE A 38 20.85 -8.62 -1.27
N ARG A 39 20.43 -8.02 -2.39
CA ARG A 39 20.43 -8.66 -3.72
C ARG A 39 21.82 -9.17 -4.10
N ASP A 40 22.86 -8.35 -3.94
CA ASP A 40 24.23 -8.72 -4.30
C ASP A 40 24.73 -9.91 -3.44
N ARG A 41 24.34 -9.99 -2.17
CA ARG A 41 24.56 -11.16 -1.30
C ARG A 41 23.74 -12.37 -1.73
N PHE A 42 22.46 -12.18 -2.01
CA PHE A 42 21.52 -13.23 -2.41
C PHE A 42 21.93 -13.90 -3.73
N ALA A 43 22.45 -13.14 -4.69
CA ALA A 43 23.00 -13.67 -5.94
C ALA A 43 24.12 -14.70 -5.73
N GLN A 44 24.90 -14.55 -4.65
CA GLN A 44 26.00 -15.47 -4.33
C GLN A 44 25.54 -16.67 -3.50
N GLN A 45 24.63 -16.44 -2.54
CA GLN A 45 24.22 -17.44 -1.56
C GLN A 45 23.03 -18.28 -2.01
N LYS A 46 22.20 -17.76 -2.92
CA LYS A 46 20.93 -18.31 -3.38
C LYS A 46 20.06 -18.92 -2.26
N PRO A 47 19.74 -18.15 -1.20
CA PRO A 47 19.07 -18.72 -0.02
C PRO A 47 17.64 -19.20 -0.29
N LEU A 48 17.04 -18.85 -1.43
CA LEU A 48 15.68 -19.24 -1.82
C LEU A 48 15.68 -20.25 -3.00
N GLU A 49 16.81 -20.91 -3.29
CA GLU A 49 16.87 -21.92 -4.34
C GLU A 49 15.88 -23.07 -4.09
N GLY A 50 15.04 -23.36 -5.09
CA GLY A 50 14.00 -24.39 -5.01
C GLY A 50 12.73 -23.96 -4.25
N ILE A 51 12.65 -22.71 -3.80
CA ILE A 51 11.47 -22.15 -3.13
C ILE A 51 10.55 -21.51 -4.16
N ARG A 52 9.27 -21.92 -4.16
CA ARG A 52 8.22 -21.20 -4.89
C ARG A 52 7.71 -20.07 -4.03
N LEU A 53 7.63 -18.87 -4.59
CA LEU A 53 7.26 -17.66 -3.86
C LEU A 53 6.17 -16.90 -4.62
N VAL A 54 5.20 -16.38 -3.88
CA VAL A 54 4.24 -15.39 -4.40
C VAL A 54 4.48 -14.07 -3.69
N ALA A 55 4.53 -12.99 -4.44
CA ALA A 55 4.49 -11.63 -3.90
C ALA A 55 3.20 -10.95 -4.38
N CYS A 56 2.36 -10.52 -3.44
CA CYS A 56 1.19 -9.70 -3.65
C CYS A 56 1.46 -8.33 -3.07
N CYS A 57 1.83 -7.38 -3.94
CA CYS A 57 2.28 -6.04 -3.54
C CYS A 57 1.81 -5.00 -4.56
N HIS A 58 1.93 -3.72 -4.24
CA HIS A 58 1.80 -2.68 -5.25
C HIS A 58 2.91 -2.84 -6.31
N VAL A 59 2.56 -2.96 -7.60
CA VAL A 59 3.58 -3.17 -8.66
C VAL A 59 4.17 -1.83 -9.10
N THR A 60 5.20 -1.38 -8.39
CA THR A 60 5.91 -0.11 -8.61
C THR A 60 7.41 -0.31 -8.87
N THR A 61 8.13 0.77 -9.18
CA THR A 61 9.58 0.76 -9.39
C THR A 61 10.36 0.19 -8.21
N GLU A 62 9.86 0.39 -6.99
CA GLU A 62 10.48 -0.10 -5.76
C GLU A 62 10.26 -1.61 -5.62
N THR A 63 9.04 -2.09 -5.87
CA THR A 63 8.70 -3.52 -5.84
C THR A 63 9.47 -4.30 -6.90
N ALA A 64 9.80 -3.66 -8.02
CA ALA A 64 10.68 -4.28 -9.01
C ALA A 64 12.05 -4.66 -8.41
N HIS A 65 12.63 -3.84 -7.53
CA HIS A 65 13.89 -4.19 -6.86
C HIS A 65 13.72 -5.32 -5.85
N LEU A 66 12.57 -5.42 -5.17
CA LEU A 66 12.25 -6.60 -4.33
C LEU A 66 12.19 -7.86 -5.19
N ALA A 67 11.42 -7.83 -6.28
CA ALA A 67 11.27 -8.98 -7.18
C ALA A 67 12.61 -9.40 -7.79
N ILE A 68 13.46 -8.45 -8.19
CA ILE A 68 14.82 -8.70 -8.68
C ILE A 68 15.70 -9.32 -7.57
N ALA A 69 15.59 -8.87 -6.32
CA ALA A 69 16.32 -9.43 -5.19
C ALA A 69 15.90 -10.88 -4.87
N LEU A 70 14.60 -11.16 -4.89
CA LEU A 70 14.05 -12.51 -4.68
C LEU A 70 14.46 -13.47 -5.80
N LYS A 71 14.43 -13.01 -7.06
CA LYS A 71 14.95 -13.77 -8.20
C LYS A 71 16.45 -14.04 -8.07
N ALA A 72 17.24 -13.04 -7.68
CA ALA A 72 18.67 -13.22 -7.42
C ALA A 72 18.94 -14.23 -6.30
N ALA A 73 18.03 -14.34 -5.32
CA ALA A 73 18.09 -15.34 -4.26
C ALA A 73 17.78 -16.77 -4.73
N GLY A 74 17.37 -16.97 -5.98
CA GLY A 74 17.05 -18.28 -6.56
C GLY A 74 15.58 -18.69 -6.44
N ALA A 75 14.69 -17.80 -6.00
CA ALA A 75 13.27 -18.10 -5.88
C ALA A 75 12.60 -18.25 -7.26
N ASP A 76 11.68 -19.20 -7.36
CA ASP A 76 10.70 -19.28 -8.46
C ASP A 76 9.47 -18.45 -8.08
N ALA A 77 9.45 -17.18 -8.52
CA ALA A 77 8.54 -16.16 -8.01
C ALA A 77 7.48 -15.72 -9.03
N VAL A 78 6.25 -15.54 -8.53
CA VAL A 78 5.14 -14.87 -9.23
C VAL A 78 4.79 -13.58 -8.50
N LEU A 79 4.66 -12.47 -9.24
CA LEU A 79 4.25 -11.17 -8.71
C LEU A 79 2.84 -10.82 -9.18
N ILE A 80 1.96 -10.48 -8.24
CA ILE A 80 0.61 -9.97 -8.50
C ILE A 80 0.38 -8.63 -7.79
N ALA A 81 -0.63 -7.87 -8.23
CA ALA A 81 -1.01 -6.62 -7.58
C ALA A 81 -1.79 -6.84 -6.28
N SER A 82 -1.54 -6.02 -5.26
CA SER A 82 -2.38 -5.93 -4.04
C SER A 82 -3.47 -4.87 -4.12
N ASN A 83 -3.44 -4.02 -5.15
CA ASN A 83 -4.46 -3.00 -5.36
C ASN A 83 -4.64 -2.65 -6.84
N PRO A 84 -5.89 -2.66 -7.35
CA PRO A 84 -6.17 -2.44 -8.76
C PRO A 84 -5.62 -1.14 -9.36
N LEU A 85 -5.51 -0.06 -8.59
CA LEU A 85 -5.08 1.25 -9.10
C LEU A 85 -3.58 1.50 -8.97
N SER A 86 -2.86 0.63 -8.27
CA SER A 86 -1.48 0.88 -7.86
C SER A 86 -0.42 0.45 -8.89
N THR A 87 -0.76 -0.46 -9.80
CA THR A 87 0.16 -0.97 -10.81
C THR A 87 0.72 0.14 -11.69
N GLN A 88 2.02 0.13 -11.92
CA GLN A 88 2.69 0.93 -12.92
C GLN A 88 2.96 0.04 -14.14
N ASP A 89 2.11 0.16 -15.16
CA ASP A 89 2.08 -0.76 -16.33
C ASP A 89 3.43 -0.88 -17.04
N ASP A 90 4.22 0.21 -17.07
CA ASP A 90 5.57 0.23 -17.63
C ASP A 90 6.57 -0.58 -16.82
N VAL A 91 6.47 -0.54 -15.49
CA VAL A 91 7.28 -1.35 -14.58
C VAL A 91 6.94 -2.84 -14.72
N ALA A 92 5.64 -3.17 -14.73
CA ALA A 92 5.18 -4.55 -14.92
C ALA A 92 5.70 -5.13 -16.25
N ALA A 93 5.66 -4.34 -17.33
CA ALA A 93 6.23 -4.72 -18.63
C ALA A 93 7.74 -4.97 -18.56
N SER A 94 8.51 -4.10 -17.90
CA SER A 94 9.97 -4.26 -17.79
C SER A 94 10.37 -5.48 -16.95
N LEU A 95 9.64 -5.77 -15.86
CA LEU A 95 9.87 -6.99 -15.07
C LEU A 95 9.74 -8.26 -15.91
N VAL A 96 8.78 -8.30 -16.84
CA VAL A 96 8.60 -9.42 -17.77
C VAL A 96 9.70 -9.45 -18.82
N VAL A 97 9.97 -8.33 -19.50
CA VAL A 97 10.83 -8.27 -20.70
C VAL A 97 12.32 -8.22 -20.36
N ASP A 98 12.72 -7.42 -19.38
CA ASP A 98 14.13 -7.16 -19.06
C ASP A 98 14.64 -8.06 -17.92
N HIS A 99 13.75 -8.58 -17.09
CA HIS A 99 14.11 -9.32 -15.89
C HIS A 99 13.58 -10.76 -15.86
N ASP A 100 12.81 -11.21 -16.86
CA ASP A 100 12.20 -12.55 -16.93
C ASP A 100 11.47 -12.95 -15.62
N ILE A 101 10.66 -12.05 -15.06
CA ILE A 101 9.85 -12.27 -13.84
C ILE A 101 8.37 -12.36 -14.23
N SER A 102 7.68 -13.42 -13.80
CA SER A 102 6.25 -13.60 -14.07
C SER A 102 5.41 -12.59 -13.30
N VAL A 103 4.73 -11.70 -14.03
CA VAL A 103 3.88 -10.64 -13.47
C VAL A 103 2.44 -10.78 -13.98
N PHE A 104 1.48 -10.69 -13.07
CA PHE A 104 0.05 -10.64 -13.33
C PHE A 104 -0.54 -9.43 -12.62
N ALA A 105 -0.54 -8.29 -13.30
CA ALA A 105 -0.94 -7.01 -12.74
C ALA A 105 -1.25 -6.00 -13.84
N ILE A 106 -2.40 -5.33 -13.77
CA ILE A 106 -2.80 -4.29 -14.72
C ILE A 106 -3.34 -3.08 -13.95
N LYS A 107 -2.91 -1.86 -14.33
CA LYS A 107 -3.49 -0.65 -13.72
C LYS A 107 -4.95 -0.50 -14.13
N GLY A 108 -5.84 -0.43 -13.14
CA GLY A 108 -7.28 -0.32 -13.31
C GLY A 108 -7.97 -1.65 -13.59
N GLU A 109 -7.45 -2.77 -13.07
CA GLU A 109 -8.11 -4.07 -13.21
C GLU A 109 -9.48 -4.13 -12.50
N ASP A 110 -10.39 -4.92 -13.05
CA ASP A 110 -11.67 -5.20 -12.42
C ASP A 110 -11.55 -6.28 -11.36
N ASN A 111 -12.61 -6.44 -10.55
CA ASN A 111 -12.63 -7.43 -9.47
C ASN A 111 -12.43 -8.86 -9.99
N GLU A 112 -12.96 -9.20 -11.17
CA GLU A 112 -12.81 -10.54 -11.75
C GLU A 112 -11.34 -10.83 -12.09
N THR A 113 -10.66 -9.86 -12.69
CA THR A 113 -9.23 -9.94 -13.02
C THR A 113 -8.38 -10.02 -11.76
N TYR A 114 -8.64 -9.17 -10.76
CA TYR A 114 -7.95 -9.20 -9.46
C TYR A 114 -8.06 -10.58 -8.80
N HIS A 115 -9.28 -11.10 -8.67
CA HIS A 115 -9.51 -12.43 -8.08
C HIS A 115 -8.82 -13.53 -8.88
N ARG A 116 -8.86 -13.46 -10.21
CA ARG A 116 -8.16 -14.42 -11.06
C ARG A 116 -6.64 -14.37 -10.89
N HIS A 117 -6.05 -13.20 -10.66
CA HIS A 117 -4.62 -13.06 -10.35
C HIS A 117 -4.26 -13.69 -9.01
N VAL A 118 -5.11 -13.55 -7.97
CA VAL A 118 -4.96 -14.27 -6.70
C VAL A 118 -5.00 -15.78 -6.90
N GLU A 119 -5.93 -16.30 -7.70
CA GLU A 119 -6.00 -17.74 -8.01
C GLU A 119 -4.76 -18.22 -8.77
N ILE A 120 -4.25 -17.45 -9.73
CA ILE A 120 -2.99 -17.76 -10.43
C ILE A 120 -1.82 -17.85 -9.44
N ALA A 121 -1.79 -16.95 -8.46
CA ALA A 121 -0.76 -16.95 -7.42
C ALA A 121 -0.83 -18.24 -6.59
N LEU A 122 -2.02 -18.68 -6.16
CA LEU A 122 -2.20 -19.92 -5.41
C LEU A 122 -1.97 -21.17 -6.27
N ASP A 123 -2.28 -21.13 -7.56
CA ASP A 123 -1.99 -22.22 -8.50
C ASP A 123 -0.47 -22.41 -8.73
N HIS A 124 0.36 -21.41 -8.42
CA HIS A 124 1.83 -21.54 -8.33
C HIS A 124 2.29 -22.42 -7.16
N LYS A 125 1.38 -22.77 -6.23
CA LYS A 125 1.65 -23.55 -5.01
C LYS A 125 2.83 -22.97 -4.22
N PRO A 126 2.74 -21.71 -3.77
CA PRO A 126 3.83 -21.06 -3.07
C PRO A 126 4.22 -21.83 -1.81
N ASN A 127 5.50 -21.78 -1.47
CA ASN A 127 5.99 -22.14 -0.15
C ASN A 127 6.09 -20.92 0.76
N ILE A 128 6.29 -19.73 0.18
CA ILE A 128 6.31 -18.45 0.89
C ILE A 128 5.37 -17.48 0.18
N ILE A 129 4.61 -16.73 0.97
CA ILE A 129 3.77 -15.63 0.51
C ILE A 129 4.34 -14.33 1.08
N ILE A 130 4.54 -13.34 0.23
CA ILE A 130 4.71 -11.94 0.64
C ILE A 130 3.39 -11.26 0.36
N ASP A 131 2.72 -10.75 1.38
CA ASP A 131 1.42 -10.07 1.26
C ASP A 131 1.51 -8.60 1.69
N ASP A 132 0.69 -7.79 1.03
CA ASP A 132 0.33 -6.43 1.38
C ASP A 132 -1.19 -6.39 1.51
N GLY A 133 -1.70 -6.47 2.73
CA GLY A 133 -3.13 -6.52 3.05
C GLY A 133 -3.67 -7.93 3.29
N SER A 134 -2.85 -8.98 3.18
CA SER A 134 -3.16 -10.38 3.50
C SER A 134 -4.21 -11.05 2.59
N ASP A 135 -4.42 -10.58 1.36
CA ASP A 135 -5.44 -11.13 0.46
C ASP A 135 -5.12 -12.54 -0.05
N VAL A 136 -3.86 -12.83 -0.41
CA VAL A 136 -3.48 -14.18 -0.86
C VAL A 136 -3.55 -15.15 0.31
N THR A 137 -2.99 -14.77 1.46
CA THR A 137 -3.01 -15.59 2.67
C THR A 137 -4.45 -15.87 3.15
N ALA A 138 -5.33 -14.86 3.13
CA ALA A 138 -6.72 -15.06 3.50
C ALA A 138 -7.45 -16.02 2.56
N THR A 139 -7.24 -15.87 1.25
CA THR A 139 -7.84 -16.73 0.23
C THR A 139 -7.32 -18.16 0.35
N LEU A 140 -6.02 -18.34 0.63
CA LEU A 140 -5.44 -19.65 0.90
C LEU A 140 -6.10 -20.36 2.09
N VAL A 141 -6.18 -19.68 3.24
CA VAL A 141 -6.74 -20.22 4.48
C VAL A 141 -8.23 -20.56 4.31
N LYS A 142 -8.96 -19.74 3.57
CA LYS A 142 -10.39 -19.91 3.37
C LYS A 142 -10.71 -21.00 2.33
N ASP A 143 -10.08 -20.93 1.16
CA ASP A 143 -10.54 -21.62 -0.04
C ASP A 143 -9.56 -22.72 -0.52
N ARG A 144 -8.30 -22.72 -0.08
CA ARG A 144 -7.24 -23.65 -0.53
C ARG A 144 -6.55 -24.39 0.63
N GLN A 145 -7.30 -24.77 1.68
CA GLN A 145 -6.75 -25.41 2.90
C GLN A 145 -5.83 -26.61 2.66
N HIS A 146 -6.05 -27.38 1.59
CA HIS A 146 -5.21 -28.52 1.21
C HIS A 146 -3.76 -28.15 0.84
N GLN A 147 -3.47 -26.87 0.58
CA GLN A 147 -2.12 -26.37 0.29
C GLN A 147 -1.40 -25.84 1.54
N LEU A 148 -2.08 -25.71 2.68
CA LEU A 148 -1.49 -25.13 3.90
C LEU A 148 -0.24 -25.88 4.37
N SER A 149 -0.18 -27.20 4.15
CA SER A 149 0.99 -28.02 4.49
C SER A 149 2.24 -27.70 3.67
N ASP A 150 2.09 -27.03 2.53
CA ASP A 150 3.21 -26.66 1.66
C ASP A 150 3.82 -25.31 2.04
N ILE A 151 3.15 -24.53 2.92
CA ILE A 151 3.58 -23.20 3.35
C ILE A 151 4.63 -23.30 4.45
N ILE A 152 5.76 -22.64 4.20
CA ILE A 152 6.82 -22.37 5.18
C ILE A 152 6.44 -21.19 6.06
N GLY A 153 5.89 -20.13 5.46
CA GLY A 153 5.40 -18.96 6.17
C GLY A 153 4.92 -17.85 5.24
N THR A 154 4.37 -16.79 5.83
CA THR A 154 3.99 -15.55 5.12
C THR A 154 4.70 -14.35 5.71
N THR A 155 4.80 -13.26 4.97
CA THR A 155 5.26 -11.96 5.45
C THR A 155 4.20 -10.91 5.15
N GLU A 156 4.01 -9.94 6.04
CA GLU A 156 2.96 -8.93 5.87
C GLU A 156 3.45 -7.51 6.19
N GLU A 157 3.21 -6.62 5.24
CA GLU A 157 3.72 -5.24 5.25
C GLU A 157 2.81 -4.22 5.93
N THR A 158 1.51 -4.50 6.01
CA THR A 158 0.50 -3.52 6.40
C THR A 158 -0.11 -3.82 7.74
N THR A 159 -0.48 -2.74 8.44
CA THR A 159 -1.19 -2.84 9.72
C THR A 159 -2.49 -3.63 9.59
N THR A 160 -3.21 -3.41 8.49
CA THR A 160 -4.44 -4.13 8.18
C THR A 160 -4.24 -5.63 8.01
N GLY A 161 -3.25 -6.04 7.20
CA GLY A 161 -2.97 -7.45 7.00
C GLY A 161 -2.53 -8.11 8.31
N ILE A 162 -1.75 -7.41 9.15
CA ILE A 162 -1.39 -7.90 10.49
C ILE A 162 -2.63 -8.12 11.38
N VAL A 163 -3.62 -7.22 11.33
CA VAL A 163 -4.90 -7.41 12.05
C VAL A 163 -5.64 -8.65 11.54
N ARG A 164 -5.68 -8.88 10.22
CA ARG A 164 -6.30 -10.08 9.62
C ARG A 164 -5.59 -11.36 10.04
N LEU A 165 -4.26 -11.37 9.97
CA LEU A 165 -3.44 -12.51 10.40
C LEU A 165 -3.62 -12.80 11.90
N ARG A 166 -3.71 -11.76 12.74
CA ARG A 166 -3.97 -11.90 14.17
C ARG A 166 -5.34 -12.54 14.42
N ALA A 167 -6.37 -12.13 13.69
CA ALA A 167 -7.69 -12.74 13.77
C ALA A 167 -7.64 -14.22 13.37
N MET A 168 -7.00 -14.55 12.24
CA MET A 168 -6.81 -15.94 11.79
C MET A 168 -6.07 -16.81 12.81
N PHE A 169 -5.06 -16.24 13.48
CA PHE A 169 -4.33 -16.94 14.54
C PHE A 169 -5.20 -17.20 15.77
N ASN A 170 -5.95 -16.19 16.22
CA ASN A 170 -6.87 -16.33 17.35
C ASN A 170 -8.00 -17.35 17.07
N ASP A 171 -8.44 -17.43 15.81
CA ASP A 171 -9.44 -18.40 15.36
C ASP A 171 -8.85 -19.81 15.12
N GLY A 172 -7.53 -19.98 15.27
CA GLY A 172 -6.84 -21.27 15.11
C GLY A 172 -6.70 -21.75 13.67
N VAL A 173 -6.94 -20.88 12.68
CA VAL A 173 -6.86 -21.22 11.25
C VAL A 173 -5.53 -20.84 10.58
N LEU A 174 -4.72 -20.00 11.23
CA LEU A 174 -3.34 -19.71 10.80
C LEU A 174 -2.39 -20.79 11.34
N THR A 175 -2.05 -21.77 10.53
CA THR A 175 -1.27 -22.97 10.92
C THR A 175 0.22 -22.88 10.60
N PHE A 176 0.73 -21.72 10.21
CA PHE A 176 2.12 -21.48 9.81
C PHE A 176 2.60 -20.10 10.32
N PRO A 177 3.91 -19.84 10.39
CA PRO A 177 4.43 -18.56 10.87
C PRO A 177 4.16 -17.40 9.91
N ALA A 178 3.86 -16.24 10.46
CA ALA A 178 3.70 -14.97 9.76
C ALA A 178 4.67 -13.92 10.28
N MET A 179 5.57 -13.43 9.44
CA MET A 179 6.53 -12.39 9.80
C MET A 179 5.89 -11.01 9.68
N ASN A 180 5.87 -10.28 10.78
CA ASN A 180 5.34 -8.93 10.88
C ASN A 180 6.38 -7.90 10.42
N VAL A 181 6.36 -7.58 9.13
CA VAL A 181 7.23 -6.56 8.53
C VAL A 181 6.73 -5.16 8.86
N ASN A 182 5.41 -4.98 9.01
CA ASN A 182 4.81 -3.68 9.33
C ASN A 182 5.39 -3.03 10.60
N ASP A 183 5.68 -3.84 11.62
CA ASP A 183 6.13 -3.37 12.93
C ASP A 183 7.66 -3.37 13.08
N ALA A 184 8.41 -3.72 12.03
CA ALA A 184 9.86 -3.51 12.03
C ALA A 184 10.17 -2.02 12.17
N ASP A 185 11.08 -1.64 13.07
CA ASP A 185 11.40 -0.22 13.34
C ASP A 185 11.78 0.54 12.06
N THR A 186 12.53 -0.10 11.16
CA THR A 186 12.97 0.45 9.86
C THR A 186 11.83 0.62 8.85
N LYS A 187 10.67 -0.01 9.07
CA LYS A 187 9.43 0.22 8.32
C LYS A 187 8.55 1.21 9.08
N HIS A 188 8.15 0.88 10.30
CA HIS A 188 7.17 1.60 11.07
C HIS A 188 7.54 3.07 11.34
N PHE A 189 8.82 3.34 11.67
CA PHE A 189 9.27 4.72 11.96
C PHE A 189 9.56 5.53 10.70
N PHE A 190 9.78 4.87 9.56
CA PHE A 190 10.26 5.53 8.35
C PHE A 190 9.21 5.59 7.24
N ASP A 191 8.69 4.44 6.83
CA ASP A 191 7.65 4.29 5.81
C ASP A 191 6.40 5.08 6.16
N ASN A 192 5.79 4.71 7.28
CA ASN A 192 4.53 5.29 7.71
C ASN A 192 4.67 6.80 7.99
N ARG A 193 5.83 7.28 8.45
CA ARG A 193 6.01 8.70 8.81
C ARG A 193 6.50 9.56 7.64
N TYR A 194 7.62 9.19 7.03
CA TYR A 194 8.29 9.99 6.01
C TYR A 194 7.71 9.71 4.62
N GLY A 195 7.52 8.42 4.29
CA GLY A 195 6.96 7.97 3.02
C GLY A 195 5.54 8.46 2.82
N THR A 196 4.63 8.10 3.74
CA THR A 196 3.21 8.50 3.64
C THR A 196 3.07 10.01 3.68
N GLY A 197 3.73 10.68 4.62
CA GLY A 197 3.62 12.14 4.77
C GLY A 197 3.99 12.93 3.50
N GLN A 198 5.05 12.54 2.79
CA GLN A 198 5.44 13.19 1.53
C GLN A 198 4.50 12.80 0.38
N SER A 199 4.27 11.51 0.20
CA SER A 199 3.54 10.97 -0.96
C SER A 199 2.05 11.31 -0.94
N THR A 200 1.43 11.43 0.24
CA THR A 200 0.03 11.88 0.37
C THR A 200 -0.15 13.28 -0.20
N LEU A 201 0.73 14.22 0.14
CA LEU A 201 0.66 15.58 -0.40
C LEU A 201 1.02 15.63 -1.87
N ASP A 202 1.96 14.80 -2.35
CA ASP A 202 2.24 14.68 -3.79
C ASP A 202 0.98 14.23 -4.55
N GLY A 203 0.28 13.20 -4.06
CA GLY A 203 -0.99 12.74 -4.62
C GLY A 203 -2.05 13.83 -4.67
N ILE A 204 -2.24 14.58 -3.59
CA ILE A 204 -3.20 15.69 -3.52
C ILE A 204 -2.82 16.80 -4.50
N ILE A 205 -1.55 17.21 -4.55
CA ILE A 205 -1.06 18.27 -5.44
C ILE A 205 -1.20 17.84 -6.89
N ARG A 206 -0.77 16.62 -7.23
CA ARG A 206 -0.92 16.09 -8.59
C ARG A 206 -2.38 15.99 -8.98
N ALA A 207 -3.29 15.58 -8.08
CA ALA A 207 -4.72 15.43 -8.33
C ALA A 207 -5.46 16.76 -8.45
N THR A 208 -5.00 17.85 -7.84
CA THR A 208 -5.80 19.08 -7.69
C THR A 208 -5.12 20.36 -8.20
N ASN A 209 -3.79 20.38 -8.28
CA ASN A 209 -2.97 21.58 -8.48
C ASN A 209 -3.32 22.72 -7.49
N VAL A 210 -3.76 22.38 -6.28
CA VAL A 210 -4.22 23.36 -5.30
C VAL A 210 -3.06 23.96 -4.51
N LEU A 211 -3.18 25.24 -4.15
CA LEU A 211 -2.25 25.89 -3.21
C LEU A 211 -2.58 25.49 -1.77
N LEU A 212 -1.66 24.79 -1.09
CA LEU A 212 -1.86 24.38 0.32
C LEU A 212 -1.63 25.51 1.33
N ALA A 213 -0.80 26.50 0.99
CA ALA A 213 -0.51 27.62 1.88
C ALA A 213 -1.79 28.37 2.27
N GLY A 214 -1.98 28.57 3.58
CA GLY A 214 -3.15 29.26 4.14
C GLY A 214 -4.42 28.41 4.28
N LYS A 215 -4.47 27.20 3.69
CA LYS A 215 -5.62 26.30 3.84
C LYS A 215 -5.65 25.65 5.22
N ASN A 216 -6.86 25.42 5.74
CA ASN A 216 -7.08 24.56 6.90
C ASN A 216 -7.05 23.09 6.45
N VAL A 217 -5.97 22.38 6.79
CA VAL A 217 -5.82 20.95 6.50
C VAL A 217 -6.15 20.15 7.75
N VAL A 218 -7.20 19.33 7.68
CA VAL A 218 -7.65 18.47 8.77
C VAL A 218 -7.03 17.09 8.58
N VAL A 219 -6.13 16.69 9.47
CA VAL A 219 -5.53 15.36 9.51
C VAL A 219 -6.30 14.50 10.51
N VAL A 220 -6.91 13.43 10.03
CA VAL A 220 -7.79 12.56 10.80
C VAL A 220 -6.97 11.36 11.26
N GLY A 221 -6.59 11.36 12.54
CA GLY A 221 -5.65 10.41 13.16
C GLY A 221 -4.23 10.98 13.31
N TYR A 222 -3.57 10.67 14.43
CA TYR A 222 -2.21 11.16 14.74
C TYR A 222 -1.24 10.02 15.11
N GLY A 223 -1.42 8.87 14.46
CA GLY A 223 -0.38 7.84 14.37
C GLY A 223 0.80 8.29 13.51
N TRP A 224 1.69 7.37 13.13
CA TRP A 224 2.88 7.70 12.34
C TRP A 224 2.56 8.36 10.98
N CYS A 225 1.54 7.86 10.27
CA CYS A 225 1.03 8.48 9.04
C CYS A 225 0.50 9.91 9.29
N GLY A 226 -0.28 10.10 10.35
CA GLY A 226 -0.79 11.41 10.76
C GLY A 226 0.31 12.41 11.09
N LYS A 227 1.32 12.00 11.85
CA LYS A 227 2.52 12.81 12.15
C LYS A 227 3.25 13.21 10.87
N GLY A 228 3.35 12.28 9.93
CA GLY A 228 3.91 12.51 8.59
C GLY A 228 3.16 13.59 7.84
N ALA A 229 1.87 13.36 7.60
CA ALA A 229 1.00 14.25 6.84
C ALA A 229 0.89 15.64 7.47
N ALA A 230 0.68 15.72 8.79
CA ALA A 230 0.59 16.98 9.53
C ALA A 230 1.87 17.82 9.39
N LEU A 231 3.04 17.20 9.57
CA LEU A 231 4.31 17.93 9.47
C LEU A 231 4.55 18.48 8.06
N ARG A 232 4.24 17.72 7.02
CA ARG A 232 4.46 18.15 5.62
C ARG A 232 3.44 19.20 5.21
N ALA A 233 2.18 19.07 5.64
CA ALA A 233 1.16 20.07 5.36
C ALA A 233 1.54 21.42 5.98
N ARG A 234 1.99 21.42 7.24
CA ARG A 234 2.54 22.63 7.89
C ARG A 234 3.76 23.16 7.16
N GLY A 235 4.67 22.29 6.70
CA GLY A 235 5.85 22.67 5.92
C GLY A 235 5.51 23.38 4.61
N LEU A 236 4.33 23.10 4.01
CA LEU A 236 3.80 23.78 2.83
C LEU A 236 2.88 24.98 3.18
N GLY A 237 2.89 25.43 4.44
CA GLY A 237 2.19 26.63 4.90
C GLY A 237 0.71 26.43 5.25
N ALA A 238 0.25 25.19 5.41
CA ALA A 238 -1.12 24.91 5.82
C ALA A 238 -1.36 25.15 7.33
N ASN A 239 -2.58 25.54 7.66
CA ASN A 239 -3.11 25.63 9.02
C ASN A 239 -3.64 24.25 9.46
N VAL A 240 -2.77 23.41 10.02
CA VAL A 240 -3.12 22.03 10.34
C VAL A 240 -4.01 21.92 11.59
N ILE A 241 -5.07 21.13 11.47
CA ILE A 241 -5.96 20.69 12.55
C ILE A 241 -5.87 19.16 12.61
N VAL A 242 -5.76 18.60 13.81
CA VAL A 242 -5.72 17.15 14.03
C VAL A 242 -7.00 16.72 14.76
N THR A 243 -7.54 15.56 14.38
CA THR A 243 -8.59 14.89 15.15
C THR A 243 -8.04 13.56 15.67
N GLU A 244 -8.19 13.27 16.96
CA GLU A 244 -7.73 12.01 17.57
C GLU A 244 -8.70 11.52 18.64
N ILE A 245 -8.76 10.19 18.79
CA ILE A 245 -9.49 9.48 19.83
C ILE A 245 -8.55 9.04 20.97
N ASP A 246 -7.26 8.85 20.68
CA ASP A 246 -6.26 8.50 21.69
C ASP A 246 -5.79 9.78 22.41
N PRO A 247 -6.04 9.93 23.72
CA PRO A 247 -5.69 11.14 24.45
C PRO A 247 -4.18 11.40 24.50
N THR A 248 -3.35 10.35 24.44
CA THR A 248 -1.89 10.47 24.44
C THR A 248 -1.41 11.08 23.13
N LYS A 249 -1.90 10.54 22.00
CA LYS A 249 -1.57 11.06 20.66
C LYS A 249 -2.14 12.45 20.44
N ALA A 250 -3.32 12.74 20.99
CA ALA A 250 -3.91 14.07 20.97
C ALA A 250 -3.02 15.09 21.71
N ILE A 251 -2.55 14.77 22.91
CA ILE A 251 -1.62 15.65 23.65
C ILE A 251 -0.31 15.81 22.88
N GLU A 252 0.22 14.72 22.29
CA GLU A 252 1.42 14.80 21.44
C GLU A 252 1.24 15.76 20.26
N ALA A 253 0.11 15.71 19.56
CA ALA A 253 -0.20 16.65 18.47
C ALA A 253 -0.21 18.11 18.93
N VAL A 254 -0.76 18.38 20.13
CA VAL A 254 -0.70 19.73 20.73
C VAL A 254 0.73 20.14 21.02
N MET A 255 1.55 19.24 21.60
CA MET A 255 2.97 19.50 21.90
C MET A 255 3.81 19.71 20.64
N ASP A 256 3.46 19.04 19.54
CA ASP A 256 4.03 19.26 18.21
C ASP A 256 3.57 20.59 17.57
N GLY A 257 2.62 21.31 18.18
CA GLY A 257 2.15 22.64 17.77
C GLY A 257 0.92 22.64 16.86
N PHE A 258 0.12 21.58 16.89
CA PHE A 258 -1.12 21.48 16.11
C PHE A 258 -2.36 21.77 16.95
N ARG A 259 -3.41 22.32 16.32
CA ARG A 259 -4.74 22.41 16.95
C ARG A 259 -5.36 21.02 16.95
N VAL A 260 -5.94 20.62 18.07
CA VAL A 260 -6.65 19.33 18.20
C VAL A 260 -8.09 19.58 18.59
N MET A 261 -9.03 19.00 17.86
CA MET A 261 -10.47 19.09 18.15
C MET A 261 -11.23 17.88 17.59
N PRO A 262 -12.45 17.60 18.07
CA PRO A 262 -13.32 16.59 17.49
C PRO A 262 -13.66 16.87 16.01
N MET A 263 -13.95 15.83 15.24
CA MET A 263 -14.32 15.97 13.82
C MET A 263 -15.54 16.89 13.60
N ALA A 264 -16.52 16.85 14.50
CA ALA A 264 -17.69 17.73 14.44
C ALA A 264 -17.33 19.23 14.48
N GLU A 265 -16.22 19.59 15.13
CA GLU A 265 -15.72 20.97 15.21
C GLU A 265 -14.75 21.29 14.04
N ALA A 266 -13.99 20.30 13.58
CA ALA A 266 -13.05 20.48 12.48
C ALA A 266 -13.75 20.55 11.10
N ALA A 267 -14.84 19.81 10.91
CA ALA A 267 -15.59 19.73 9.65
C ALA A 267 -16.03 21.09 9.06
N PRO A 268 -16.60 22.04 9.82
CA PRO A 268 -16.93 23.36 9.28
C PRO A 268 -15.71 24.25 8.97
N LEU A 269 -14.50 23.89 9.46
CA LEU A 269 -13.29 24.69 9.31
C LEU A 269 -12.38 24.22 8.18
N GLY A 270 -12.37 22.93 7.88
CA GLY A 270 -11.42 22.32 6.93
C GLY A 270 -11.67 22.69 5.48
N ASP A 271 -10.59 22.90 4.73
CA ASP A 271 -10.59 23.02 3.27
C ASP A 271 -10.15 21.70 2.60
N LEU A 272 -9.36 20.90 3.32
CA LEU A 272 -8.84 19.60 2.89
C LEU A 272 -8.82 18.64 4.09
N PHE A 273 -9.34 17.43 3.92
CA PHE A 273 -9.38 16.37 4.92
C PHE A 273 -8.55 15.17 4.46
N ILE A 274 -7.64 14.71 5.31
CA ILE A 274 -6.74 13.59 5.05
C ILE A 274 -7.00 12.51 6.10
N THR A 275 -7.57 11.38 5.71
CA THR A 275 -7.83 10.25 6.62
C THR A 275 -6.66 9.28 6.66
N VAL A 276 -6.17 8.97 7.87
CA VAL A 276 -5.01 8.11 8.14
C VAL A 276 -5.19 7.32 9.43
N THR A 277 -6.41 6.82 9.68
CA THR A 277 -6.78 6.18 10.96
C THR A 277 -6.70 4.66 10.92
N GLY A 278 -6.86 4.06 9.74
CA GLY A 278 -7.13 2.62 9.58
C GLY A 278 -8.52 2.21 10.08
N ASN A 279 -9.41 3.15 10.37
CA ASN A 279 -10.71 2.90 10.97
C ASN A 279 -11.86 3.28 10.03
N LYS A 280 -13.02 2.62 10.21
CA LYS A 280 -14.17 2.76 9.33
C LYS A 280 -14.99 4.01 9.67
N HIS A 281 -15.42 4.72 8.64
CA HIS A 281 -16.39 5.82 8.69
C HIS A 281 -15.95 6.93 9.67
N VAL A 282 -14.73 7.44 9.51
CA VAL A 282 -14.22 8.58 10.28
C VAL A 282 -14.71 9.92 9.71
N ILE A 283 -15.06 9.96 8.42
CA ILE A 283 -15.85 11.04 7.81
C ILE A 283 -17.22 10.47 7.42
N ARG A 284 -18.31 11.12 7.88
CA ARG A 284 -19.68 10.61 7.94
C ARG A 284 -20.68 11.67 7.44
N PRO A 285 -21.95 11.32 7.18
CA PRO A 285 -22.98 12.24 6.69
C PRO A 285 -23.04 13.57 7.42
N GLU A 286 -23.06 13.56 8.75
CA GLU A 286 -23.15 14.76 9.57
C GLU A 286 -21.94 15.70 9.42
N HIS A 287 -20.78 15.17 9.01
CA HIS A 287 -19.59 15.98 8.71
C HIS A 287 -19.72 16.64 7.33
N PHE A 288 -20.18 15.91 6.32
CA PHE A 288 -20.36 16.45 4.97
C PHE A 288 -21.37 17.60 4.93
N GLU A 289 -22.44 17.56 5.73
CA GLU A 289 -23.45 18.62 5.78
C GLU A 289 -22.89 19.98 6.20
N VAL A 290 -21.92 19.97 7.13
CA VAL A 290 -21.35 21.18 7.74
C VAL A 290 -20.06 21.64 7.06
N MET A 291 -19.46 20.83 6.19
CA MET A 291 -18.26 21.20 5.43
C MET A 291 -18.46 22.47 4.60
N LYS A 292 -17.33 23.13 4.29
CA LYS A 292 -17.29 24.24 3.34
C LYS A 292 -17.66 23.76 1.95
N ASP A 293 -18.17 24.68 1.14
CA ASP A 293 -18.34 24.44 -0.29
C ASP A 293 -16.98 24.16 -0.96
N GLY A 294 -16.90 23.10 -1.78
CA GLY A 294 -15.67 22.65 -2.43
C GLY A 294 -14.64 22.04 -1.49
N ALA A 295 -15.02 21.64 -0.26
CA ALA A 295 -14.10 20.95 0.65
C ALA A 295 -13.60 19.65 0.02
N MET A 296 -12.28 19.42 0.07
CA MET A 296 -11.66 18.22 -0.49
C MET A 296 -11.48 17.14 0.57
N VAL A 297 -11.77 15.89 0.24
CA VAL A 297 -11.55 14.72 1.10
C VAL A 297 -10.71 13.69 0.37
N CYS A 298 -9.72 13.12 1.08
CA CYS A 298 -8.88 12.05 0.56
C CYS A 298 -8.45 11.11 1.67
N ASN A 299 -8.04 9.91 1.28
CA ASN A 299 -7.62 8.87 2.20
C ASN A 299 -6.18 8.45 1.90
N SER A 300 -5.41 8.19 2.96
CA SER A 300 -4.08 7.55 2.89
C SER A 300 -3.98 6.37 3.86
N GLY A 301 -5.10 5.95 4.46
CA GLY A 301 -5.22 4.65 5.10
C GLY A 301 -5.45 3.53 4.09
N HIS A 302 -5.32 2.29 4.54
CA HIS A 302 -5.22 1.12 3.66
C HIS A 302 -6.51 0.78 2.88
N PHE A 303 -7.69 1.08 3.41
CA PHE A 303 -8.97 0.79 2.75
C PHE A 303 -9.78 2.06 2.47
N ASP A 304 -10.64 1.99 1.45
CA ASP A 304 -11.56 3.05 1.02
C ASP A 304 -12.78 3.27 1.93
N ILE A 305 -12.74 2.71 3.14
CA ILE A 305 -13.85 2.74 4.10
C ILE A 305 -13.68 3.79 5.20
N GLU A 306 -12.58 4.55 5.22
CA GLU A 306 -12.41 5.65 6.17
C GLU A 306 -13.41 6.78 5.90
N ILE A 307 -13.77 6.97 4.63
CA ILE A 307 -14.73 7.98 4.17
C ILE A 307 -16.02 7.26 3.77
N ASP A 308 -17.16 7.63 4.34
CA ASP A 308 -18.46 7.03 3.98
C ASP A 308 -18.97 7.55 2.61
N LEU A 309 -18.32 7.08 1.53
CA LEU A 309 -18.63 7.47 0.15
C LEU A 309 -20.00 6.98 -0.30
N LYS A 310 -20.50 5.88 0.30
CA LYS A 310 -21.84 5.37 0.02
C LYS A 310 -22.88 6.40 0.43
N SER A 311 -22.85 6.84 1.69
CA SER A 311 -23.79 7.84 2.15
C SER A 311 -23.56 9.21 1.49
N LEU A 312 -22.32 9.58 1.17
CA LEU A 312 -22.05 10.79 0.38
C LEU A 312 -22.75 10.73 -1.00
N GLY A 313 -22.71 9.58 -1.67
CA GLY A 313 -23.42 9.35 -2.93
C GLY A 313 -24.94 9.47 -2.80
N GLU A 314 -25.52 8.97 -1.70
CA GLU A 314 -26.97 9.09 -1.41
C GLU A 314 -27.40 10.53 -1.08
N MET A 315 -26.47 11.34 -0.54
CA MET A 315 -26.66 12.76 -0.26
C MET A 315 -26.49 13.65 -1.50
N ALA A 316 -25.74 13.19 -2.51
CA ALA A 316 -25.46 13.94 -3.72
C ALA A 316 -26.66 13.95 -4.69
N THR A 317 -26.86 15.07 -5.38
CA THR A 317 -27.76 15.19 -6.53
C THR A 317 -27.05 14.85 -7.83
N GLU A 318 -25.73 14.99 -7.87
CA GLU A 318 -24.90 14.77 -9.05
C GLU A 318 -23.46 14.44 -8.64
N VAL A 319 -22.79 13.58 -9.39
CA VAL A 319 -21.36 13.28 -9.25
C VAL A 319 -20.69 13.50 -10.60
N LYS A 320 -19.64 14.33 -10.63
CA LYS A 320 -18.87 14.65 -11.84
C LYS A 320 -17.42 14.30 -11.67
N GLU A 321 -16.81 13.67 -12.67
CA GLU A 321 -15.36 13.67 -12.78
C GLU A 321 -14.92 15.05 -13.33
N VAL A 322 -14.21 15.81 -12.50
CA VAL A 322 -13.77 17.18 -12.83
C VAL A 322 -12.29 17.22 -13.22
N ARG A 323 -11.53 16.20 -12.84
CA ARG A 323 -10.14 15.98 -13.23
C ARG A 323 -9.77 14.53 -12.99
N ASN A 324 -8.64 14.08 -13.57
CA ASN A 324 -8.09 12.76 -13.26
C ASN A 324 -7.96 12.59 -11.74
N PHE A 325 -8.54 11.51 -11.22
CA PHE A 325 -8.60 11.16 -9.79
C PHE A 325 -9.36 12.16 -8.92
N THR A 326 -10.25 12.99 -9.48
CA THR A 326 -10.97 14.04 -8.76
C THR A 326 -12.44 14.05 -9.15
N GLN A 327 -13.31 13.74 -8.18
CA GLN A 327 -14.76 13.72 -8.36
C GLN A 327 -15.43 14.77 -7.49
N GLU A 328 -16.33 15.56 -8.06
CA GLU A 328 -17.14 16.53 -7.35
C GLU A 328 -18.54 15.95 -7.09
N TYR A 329 -18.94 15.92 -5.82
CA TYR A 329 -20.25 15.49 -5.35
C TYR A 329 -21.07 16.74 -4.98
N CYS A 330 -22.04 17.09 -5.82
CA CYS A 330 -22.95 18.20 -5.56
C CYS A 330 -24.04 17.75 -4.59
N LEU A 331 -24.17 18.39 -3.42
CA LEU A 331 -25.11 18.01 -2.38
C LEU A 331 -26.46 18.73 -2.53
N LYS A 332 -27.52 18.14 -1.96
CA LYS A 332 -28.88 18.72 -1.94
C LYS A 332 -28.97 20.11 -1.32
N ASN A 333 -28.01 20.49 -0.46
CA ASN A 333 -27.93 21.80 0.17
C ASN A 333 -27.26 22.88 -0.70
N GLY A 334 -26.83 22.53 -1.92
CA GLY A 334 -26.19 23.44 -2.88
C GLY A 334 -24.67 23.58 -2.73
N LYS A 335 -24.05 22.97 -1.73
CA LYS A 335 -22.58 22.87 -1.60
C LYS A 335 -22.04 21.66 -2.35
N SER A 336 -20.74 21.63 -2.62
CA SER A 336 -20.05 20.44 -3.12
C SER A 336 -18.97 19.90 -2.17
N VAL A 337 -18.72 18.59 -2.27
CA VAL A 337 -17.58 17.90 -1.65
C VAL A 337 -16.76 17.26 -2.76
N VAL A 338 -15.44 17.47 -2.74
CA VAL A 338 -14.52 16.94 -3.74
C VAL A 338 -13.79 15.72 -3.20
N VAL A 339 -14.01 14.55 -3.80
CA VAL A 339 -13.38 13.29 -3.43
C VAL A 339 -12.16 13.05 -4.33
N LEU A 340 -11.00 12.82 -3.70
CA LEU A 340 -9.76 12.51 -4.40
C LEU A 340 -9.48 11.00 -4.38
N GLY A 341 -9.02 10.45 -5.50
CA GLY A 341 -8.59 9.05 -5.62
C GLY A 341 -9.68 8.03 -5.35
N GLU A 342 -10.96 8.39 -5.53
CA GLU A 342 -12.12 7.53 -5.23
C GLU A 342 -12.15 7.04 -3.76
N GLY A 343 -11.54 7.79 -2.83
CA GLY A 343 -11.41 7.39 -1.43
C GLY A 343 -10.37 6.27 -1.17
N ARG A 344 -9.70 5.77 -2.21
CA ARG A 344 -8.54 4.88 -2.06
C ARG A 344 -7.28 5.68 -1.69
N LEU A 345 -6.15 4.99 -1.52
CA LEU A 345 -4.86 5.58 -1.15
C LEU A 345 -4.42 6.65 -2.17
N ILE A 346 -4.60 7.93 -1.83
CA ILE A 346 -4.36 9.04 -2.75
C ILE A 346 -2.91 9.14 -3.21
N ASN A 347 -1.96 8.76 -2.35
CA ASN A 347 -0.54 8.75 -2.65
C ASN A 347 -0.16 7.74 -3.75
N LEU A 348 -0.88 6.62 -3.84
CA LEU A 348 -0.67 5.60 -4.87
C LEU A 348 -1.59 5.79 -6.08
N ALA A 349 -2.83 6.23 -5.85
CA ALA A 349 -3.80 6.44 -6.92
C ALA A 349 -3.38 7.60 -7.83
N ALA A 350 -2.99 8.74 -7.25
CA ALA A 350 -2.72 9.98 -7.96
C ALA A 350 -1.24 10.40 -8.03
N ALA A 351 -0.33 9.66 -7.36
CA ALA A 351 1.11 9.87 -7.43
C ALA A 351 1.86 8.53 -7.58
N GLU A 352 3.09 8.46 -7.07
CA GLU A 352 4.00 7.31 -7.27
C GLU A 352 4.15 6.46 -6.00
N GLY A 353 3.35 6.72 -4.95
CA GLY A 353 3.53 6.07 -3.65
C GLY A 353 4.74 6.61 -2.89
N HIS A 354 5.28 5.80 -1.99
CA HIS A 354 6.43 6.19 -1.17
C HIS A 354 7.70 6.36 -2.01
N PRO A 355 8.56 7.33 -1.70
CA PRO A 355 9.86 7.44 -2.36
C PRO A 355 10.70 6.18 -2.15
N SER A 356 11.49 5.82 -3.16
CA SER A 356 12.27 4.58 -3.19
C SER A 356 13.23 4.42 -2.01
N ALA A 357 13.82 5.51 -1.50
CA ALA A 357 14.68 5.51 -0.31
C ALA A 357 14.02 4.92 0.94
N VAL A 358 12.71 5.10 1.07
CA VAL A 358 11.98 4.59 2.24
C VAL A 358 11.57 3.14 2.00
N MET A 359 11.11 2.83 0.79
CA MET A 359 10.78 1.45 0.40
C MET A 359 11.99 0.52 0.39
N ASP A 360 13.21 1.06 0.22
CA ASP A 360 14.45 0.30 0.33
C ASP A 360 14.53 -0.48 1.66
N MET A 361 14.14 0.16 2.76
CA MET A 361 14.14 -0.45 4.09
C MET A 361 12.97 -1.42 4.27
N SER A 362 11.76 -1.06 3.82
CA SER A 362 10.58 -1.93 3.91
C SER A 362 10.81 -3.25 3.15
N PHE A 363 11.32 -3.16 1.92
CA PHE A 363 11.59 -4.33 1.09
C PHE A 363 12.86 -5.08 1.48
N ALA A 364 13.84 -4.42 2.12
CA ALA A 364 14.93 -5.14 2.79
C ALA A 364 14.39 -6.07 3.88
N ASN A 365 13.44 -5.61 4.70
CA ASN A 365 12.80 -6.46 5.71
C ASN A 365 12.06 -7.64 5.07
N GLN A 366 11.30 -7.42 3.99
CA GLN A 366 10.62 -8.49 3.25
C GLN A 366 11.61 -9.56 2.76
N ALA A 367 12.67 -9.15 2.07
CA ALA A 367 13.66 -10.06 1.52
C ALA A 367 14.36 -10.89 2.61
N LEU A 368 14.73 -10.26 3.73
CA LEU A 368 15.36 -10.93 4.87
C LEU A 368 14.39 -11.83 5.63
N ALA A 369 13.11 -11.45 5.73
CA ALA A 369 12.07 -12.29 6.33
C ALA A 369 11.90 -13.61 5.56
N CYS A 370 11.88 -13.56 4.22
CA CYS A 370 11.83 -14.76 3.39
C CYS A 370 13.05 -15.67 3.64
N GLU A 371 14.26 -15.11 3.68
CA GLU A 371 15.47 -15.88 4.01
C GLU A 371 15.37 -16.50 5.41
N TYR A 372 14.88 -15.76 6.40
CA TYR A 372 14.72 -16.24 7.78
C TYR A 372 13.74 -17.40 7.87
N LEU A 373 12.59 -17.30 7.19
CA LEU A 373 11.59 -18.38 7.11
C LEU A 373 12.18 -19.66 6.52
N VAL A 374 12.96 -19.56 5.44
CA VAL A 374 13.61 -20.72 4.82
C VAL A 374 14.65 -21.34 5.75
N LYS A 375 15.54 -20.53 6.34
CA LYS A 375 16.61 -21.01 7.22
C LYS A 375 16.10 -21.69 8.49
N ASN A 376 14.92 -21.30 8.96
CA ASN A 376 14.31 -21.84 10.18
C ASN A 376 13.05 -22.66 9.90
N LYS A 377 12.90 -23.20 8.68
CA LYS A 377 11.76 -24.02 8.28
C LYS A 377 11.52 -25.15 9.29
N GLY A 378 10.31 -25.21 9.82
CA GLY A 378 9.89 -26.22 10.80
C GLY A 378 10.35 -25.96 12.23
N SER A 379 11.06 -24.86 12.50
CA SER A 379 11.49 -24.45 13.86
C SER A 379 10.74 -23.23 14.41
N ILE A 380 10.00 -22.51 13.56
CA ILE A 380 9.17 -21.36 13.96
C ILE A 380 7.74 -21.85 14.17
N GLU A 381 7.20 -21.60 15.35
CA GLU A 381 5.82 -21.94 15.69
C GLU A 381 4.80 -21.15 14.84
N PRO A 382 3.60 -21.68 14.60
CA PRO A 382 2.51 -20.91 13.99
C PRO A 382 2.20 -19.61 14.73
N GLY A 383 1.83 -18.57 13.99
CA GLY A 383 1.46 -17.27 14.56
C GLY A 383 2.31 -16.10 14.08
N LEU A 384 2.11 -14.93 14.66
CA LEU A 384 2.78 -13.69 14.26
C LEU A 384 4.10 -13.50 15.01
N HIS A 385 5.16 -13.24 14.26
CA HIS A 385 6.52 -13.04 14.77
C HIS A 385 7.09 -11.72 14.28
N SER A 386 7.83 -11.01 15.13
CA SER A 386 8.59 -9.83 14.71
C SER A 386 9.74 -10.24 13.79
N ILE A 387 10.16 -9.31 12.93
CA ILE A 387 11.43 -9.44 12.21
C ILE A 387 12.57 -9.51 13.25
N PRO A 388 13.47 -10.51 13.15
CA PRO A 388 14.54 -10.74 14.12
C PRO A 388 15.64 -9.67 14.11
#